data_AF-A0A378QMF5-F1
#
_entry.id   AF-A0A378QMF5-F1
#
_cell.length_a   1.000
_cell.length_b   1.000
_cell.length_c   1.000
_cell.angle_alpha   90.00
_cell.angle_beta   90.00
_cell.angle_gamma   90.00
#
_symmetry.space_group_name_H-M   'P 1'
#
loop_
_entity.id
_entity.type
_entity.pdbx_description
1 polymer ?
#
loop_
_entity_poly.entity_id
_entity_poly.type
_entity_poly.pdbx_seq_one_letter_code
_entity_poly.pdbx_strand_id
1 'polypeptide(L)'
;MAEFETIEESLKCYFGVWALGSDITAMVDNSVFLSDKSSSNGVHTTADGGNYTYAGANDVNVAGVTNSTTAPNTTPVVVVSVGTKGGQTRQIQNVAAGVVSADSTDAINGSRCIIPMKPSLIWRVIPSMWATS
;
A
#
# COMPACT_ATOMS: atom_id res chain seq x y z
N MET A 1 -46.33 25.45 -11.75
CA MET A 1 -45.29 24.66 -12.44
C MET A 1 -44.31 24.23 -11.36
N ALA A 2 -44.43 23.01 -10.85
CA ALA A 2 -43.49 22.49 -9.85
C ALA A 2 -42.28 21.97 -10.62
N GLU A 3 -41.11 22.54 -10.36
CA GLU A 3 -39.85 22.12 -10.95
C GLU A 3 -39.43 20.81 -10.24
N PHE A 4 -39.37 19.73 -11.03
CA PHE A 4 -39.03 18.40 -10.56
C PHE A 4 -37.50 18.32 -10.44
N GLU A 5 -36.99 18.40 -9.21
CA GLU A 5 -35.57 18.26 -8.91
C GLU A 5 -35.16 16.78 -9.09
N THR A 6 -34.54 16.47 -10.22
CA THR A 6 -33.99 15.14 -10.51
C THR A 6 -32.81 14.86 -9.58
N ILE A 7 -33.03 13.98 -8.59
CA ILE A 7 -31.99 13.42 -7.75
C ILE A 7 -31.24 12.36 -8.58
N GLU A 8 -30.26 12.79 -9.38
CA GLU A 8 -29.34 11.87 -10.06
C GLU A 8 -28.30 11.40 -9.03
N GLU A 9 -28.65 10.39 -8.22
CA GLU A 9 -27.62 9.57 -7.57
C GLU A 9 -26.85 8.84 -8.67
N SER A 10 -25.70 9.40 -9.06
CA SER A 10 -24.81 8.82 -10.06
C SER A 10 -24.37 7.42 -9.62
N LEU A 11 -25.06 6.39 -10.12
CA LEU A 11 -24.59 5.01 -10.02
C LEU A 11 -23.33 4.88 -10.86
N LYS A 12 -22.18 4.97 -10.21
CA LYS A 12 -20.90 4.66 -10.85
C LYS A 12 -20.82 3.14 -11.05
N CYS A 13 -20.88 2.72 -12.31
CA CYS A 13 -20.56 1.34 -12.68
C CYS A 13 -19.04 1.21 -12.78
N TYR A 14 -18.45 0.32 -12.00
CA TYR A 14 -17.05 -0.03 -12.09
C TYR A 14 -16.90 -1.33 -12.89
N PHE A 15 -16.01 -1.34 -13.88
CA PHE A 15 -15.82 -2.49 -14.76
C PHE A 15 -14.79 -3.45 -14.17
N GLY A 16 -15.09 -4.75 -14.20
CA GLY A 16 -14.15 -5.79 -13.78
C GLY A 16 -13.76 -5.73 -12.31
N VAL A 17 -14.64 -5.23 -11.43
CA VAL A 17 -14.39 -5.21 -9.99
C VAL A 17 -14.89 -6.48 -9.34
N TRP A 18 -14.06 -7.09 -8.49
CA TRP A 18 -14.45 -8.18 -7.61
C TRP A 18 -14.51 -7.70 -6.18
N ALA A 19 -15.71 -7.63 -5.60
CA ALA A 19 -15.93 -7.17 -4.24
C ALA A 19 -16.50 -8.30 -3.37
N LEU A 20 -15.82 -8.60 -2.26
CA LEU A 20 -16.25 -9.57 -1.26
C LEU A 20 -16.35 -8.88 0.10
N GLY A 21 -17.56 -8.50 0.52
CA GLY A 21 -17.79 -7.82 1.80
C GLY A 21 -18.99 -6.87 1.74
N SER A 22 -19.16 -6.08 2.80
CA SER A 22 -20.17 -5.02 2.95
C SER A 22 -19.54 -3.63 2.91
N ASP A 23 -20.33 -2.60 2.62
CA ASP A 23 -19.93 -1.18 2.74
C ASP A 23 -18.66 -0.78 1.96
N ILE A 24 -18.41 -1.37 0.80
CA ILE A 24 -17.29 -1.00 -0.08
C ILE A 24 -17.73 0.22 -0.91
N THR A 25 -17.20 1.40 -0.58
CA THR A 25 -17.72 2.69 -1.08
C THR A 25 -16.81 3.41 -2.08
N ALA A 26 -15.53 3.05 -2.18
CA ALA A 26 -14.62 3.57 -3.19
C ALA A 26 -13.89 2.42 -3.86
N MET A 27 -14.15 2.27 -5.16
CA MET A 27 -13.60 1.22 -6.00
C MET A 27 -12.77 1.82 -7.14
N VAL A 28 -11.86 1.02 -7.68
CA VAL A 28 -11.08 1.30 -8.89
C VAL A 28 -11.41 0.19 -9.88
N ASP A 29 -11.51 0.51 -11.17
CA ASP A 29 -11.76 -0.50 -12.20
C ASP A 29 -10.72 -1.64 -12.14
N ASN A 30 -11.13 -2.82 -12.59
CA ASN A 30 -10.30 -4.03 -12.67
C ASN A 30 -9.68 -4.48 -11.33
N SER A 31 -10.17 -3.99 -10.19
CA SER A 31 -9.59 -4.21 -8.86
C SER A 31 -10.36 -5.20 -7.99
N VAL A 32 -9.70 -5.67 -6.93
CA VAL A 32 -10.28 -6.60 -5.96
C VAL A 32 -10.41 -5.92 -4.60
N PHE A 33 -11.58 -6.03 -3.97
CA PHE A 33 -11.86 -5.48 -2.66
C PHE A 33 -12.31 -6.61 -1.72
N LEU A 34 -11.61 -6.76 -0.60
CA LEU A 34 -11.80 -7.84 0.36
C LEU A 34 -12.15 -7.26 1.73
N SER A 35 -13.28 -7.73 2.27
CA SER A 35 -13.86 -7.41 3.58
C SER A 35 -14.70 -6.13 3.68
N ASP A 36 -15.38 -6.00 4.82
CA ASP A 36 -16.23 -4.87 5.23
C ASP A 36 -15.46 -3.54 5.17
N LYS A 37 -16.04 -2.52 4.52
CA LYS A 37 -15.45 -1.17 4.40
C LYS A 37 -14.07 -1.15 3.78
N SER A 38 -13.71 -2.16 2.99
CA SER A 38 -12.53 -2.08 2.14
C SER A 38 -12.73 -0.94 1.14
N SER A 39 -11.72 -0.09 0.96
CA SER A 39 -11.79 0.99 -0.02
C SER A 39 -10.41 1.36 -0.51
N SER A 40 -10.33 1.86 -1.74
CA SER A 40 -9.11 2.36 -2.34
C SER A 40 -9.46 3.28 -3.49
N ASN A 41 -8.67 4.33 -3.65
CA ASN A 41 -8.78 5.27 -4.77
C ASN A 41 -7.64 5.10 -5.79
N GLY A 42 -6.78 4.08 -5.60
CA GLY A 42 -5.64 3.80 -6.45
C GLY A 42 -4.43 3.28 -5.66
N VAL A 43 -3.29 3.19 -6.32
CA VAL A 43 -2.01 2.87 -5.66
C VAL A 43 -1.65 4.00 -4.68
N HIS A 44 -1.05 3.65 -3.55
CA HIS A 44 -0.65 4.63 -2.55
C HIS A 44 0.49 5.52 -3.06
N THR A 45 0.37 6.84 -2.88
CA THR A 45 1.35 7.85 -3.28
C THR A 45 1.92 8.58 -2.06
N THR A 46 3.20 9.00 -2.13
CA THR A 46 3.86 9.88 -1.18
C THR A 46 3.15 11.24 -1.11
N ALA A 47 3.50 12.05 -0.09
CA ALA A 47 2.90 13.36 0.13
C ALA A 47 3.03 14.31 -1.07
N ASP A 48 4.12 14.18 -1.83
CA ASP A 48 4.40 15.00 -3.03
C ASP A 48 3.74 14.44 -4.30
N GLY A 49 2.86 13.43 -4.16
CA GLY A 49 2.22 12.76 -5.29
C GLY A 49 3.12 11.78 -6.04
N GLY A 50 4.33 11.53 -5.56
CA GLY A 50 5.19 10.44 -6.04
C GLY A 50 4.68 9.07 -5.58
N ASN A 51 5.19 7.96 -6.10
CA ASN A 51 4.67 6.63 -5.74
C ASN A 51 5.29 6.15 -4.41
N TYR A 52 4.51 5.51 -3.53
CA TYR A 52 5.08 4.93 -2.30
C TYR A 52 5.91 3.70 -2.66
N THR A 53 7.22 3.81 -2.50
CA THR A 53 8.14 2.69 -2.41
C THR A 53 9.02 2.83 -1.18
N TYR A 54 9.39 1.70 -0.59
CA TYR A 54 10.32 1.70 0.54
C TYR A 54 11.63 2.37 0.12
N ALA A 55 12.08 3.37 0.87
CA ALA A 55 13.28 4.17 0.61
C ALA A 55 13.29 4.99 -0.71
N GLY A 56 12.14 5.23 -1.35
CA GLY A 56 12.06 6.11 -2.52
C GLY A 56 12.68 5.54 -3.81
N ALA A 57 13.07 4.27 -3.83
CA ALA A 57 13.45 3.56 -5.04
C ALA A 57 12.18 3.17 -5.79
N ASN A 58 11.83 3.89 -6.86
CA ASN A 58 10.64 3.61 -7.67
C ASN A 58 10.80 2.22 -8.31
N ASP A 59 9.97 1.25 -7.94
CA ASP A 59 9.95 -0.05 -8.60
C ASP A 59 9.18 0.12 -9.92
N VAL A 60 9.92 0.07 -11.02
CA VAL A 60 9.38 0.20 -12.38
C VAL A 60 8.38 -0.90 -12.73
N ASN A 61 8.28 -1.95 -11.92
CA ASN A 61 7.43 -3.12 -12.16
C ASN A 61 6.08 -3.09 -11.41
N VAL A 62 5.80 -2.09 -10.57
CA VAL A 62 4.47 -1.96 -9.96
C VAL A 62 3.49 -1.45 -11.02
N ALA A 63 2.48 -2.26 -11.36
CA ALA A 63 1.42 -1.86 -12.29
C ALA A 63 0.71 -0.59 -11.79
N GLY A 64 0.56 0.43 -12.66
CA GLY A 64 -0.03 1.73 -12.30
C GLY A 64 0.96 2.85 -11.99
N VAL A 65 2.27 2.64 -12.18
CA VAL A 65 3.31 3.67 -12.08
C VAL A 65 3.13 4.72 -13.19
N THR A 66 2.64 5.91 -12.84
CA THR A 66 2.47 7.07 -13.73
C THR A 66 3.79 7.72 -14.20
N ASN A 67 4.94 7.11 -13.92
CA ASN A 67 6.25 7.65 -14.28
C ASN A 67 7.24 6.60 -14.82
N SER A 68 6.73 5.55 -15.46
CA SER A 68 7.60 4.65 -16.24
C SER A 68 7.84 5.28 -17.60
N THR A 69 9.04 5.80 -17.84
CA THR A 69 9.48 6.29 -19.16
C THR A 69 9.82 5.14 -20.12
N THR A 70 9.76 3.89 -19.66
CA THR A 70 10.12 2.68 -20.41
C THR A 70 8.95 1.74 -20.69
N ALA A 71 7.80 1.91 -20.01
CA ALA A 71 6.57 1.17 -20.28
C ALA A 71 5.44 2.16 -20.64
N PRO A 72 4.94 2.17 -21.89
CA PRO A 72 3.83 3.03 -22.26
C PRO A 72 2.62 2.76 -21.34
N ASN A 73 2.06 3.85 -20.83
CA ASN A 73 0.89 3.94 -19.95
C ASN A 73 -0.37 3.29 -20.57
N THR A 74 -0.45 1.97 -20.56
CA THR A 74 -1.61 1.22 -21.07
C THR A 74 -2.17 0.22 -20.06
N THR A 75 -1.55 0.07 -18.90
CA THR A 75 -1.99 -0.89 -17.88
C THR A 75 -2.80 -0.15 -16.81
N PRO A 76 -4.07 -0.51 -16.58
CA PRO A 76 -4.90 0.13 -15.56
C PRO A 76 -4.23 0.02 -14.18
N VAL A 77 -4.38 1.06 -13.37
CA VAL A 77 -3.99 1.06 -11.96
C VAL A 77 -4.92 0.09 -11.24
N VAL A 78 -4.40 -1.07 -10.81
CA VAL A 78 -5.19 -2.12 -10.17
C VAL A 78 -4.69 -2.35 -8.75
N VAL A 79 -5.63 -2.55 -7.82
CA VAL A 79 -5.31 -2.82 -6.41
C VAL A 79 -6.06 -4.03 -5.88
N VAL A 80 -5.47 -4.67 -4.87
CA VAL A 80 -6.20 -5.56 -3.96
C VAL A 80 -6.32 -4.83 -2.63
N SER A 81 -7.50 -4.28 -2.33
CA SER A 81 -7.75 -3.63 -1.05
C SER A 81 -8.24 -4.66 -0.03
N VAL A 82 -7.64 -4.65 1.16
CA VAL A 82 -8.04 -5.47 2.32
C VAL A 82 -8.46 -4.59 3.49
N GLY A 83 -8.78 -3.31 3.26
CA GLY A 83 -9.07 -2.37 4.32
C GLY A 83 -9.24 -0.96 3.79
N THR A 84 -9.15 0.03 4.67
CA THR A 84 -9.34 1.43 4.29
C THR A 84 -8.32 2.33 4.98
N LYS A 85 -7.87 3.37 4.27
CA LYS A 85 -6.93 4.34 4.80
C LYS A 85 -7.59 5.13 5.94
N GLY A 86 -6.94 5.19 7.11
CA GLY A 86 -7.46 5.90 8.27
C GLY A 86 -8.61 5.18 8.99
N GLY A 87 -8.95 3.95 8.58
CA GLY A 87 -9.93 3.11 9.25
C GLY A 87 -9.39 1.71 9.52
N GLN A 88 -10.24 0.70 9.35
CA GLN A 88 -9.89 -0.69 9.67
C GLN A 88 -8.98 -1.30 8.59
N THR A 89 -7.97 -2.03 9.05
CA THR A 89 -7.07 -2.85 8.22
C THR A 89 -7.17 -4.32 8.61
N ARG A 90 -6.84 -5.23 7.69
CA ARG A 90 -6.77 -6.67 7.98
C ARG A 90 -5.33 -7.15 7.97
N GLN A 91 -5.05 -8.13 8.82
CA GLN A 91 -3.82 -8.90 8.73
C GLN A 91 -3.91 -9.87 7.56
N ILE A 92 -2.83 -9.98 6.80
CA ILE A 92 -2.63 -11.04 5.81
C ILE A 92 -1.71 -12.08 6.46
N GLN A 93 -2.28 -13.23 6.82
CA GLN A 93 -1.59 -14.27 7.58
C GLN A 93 -1.17 -15.45 6.70
N ASN A 94 -0.29 -16.30 7.22
CA ASN A 94 0.19 -17.52 6.56
C ASN A 94 0.86 -17.26 5.21
N VAL A 95 1.44 -16.08 5.04
CA VAL A 95 2.22 -15.72 3.86
C VAL A 95 3.56 -16.45 3.95
N ALA A 96 3.86 -17.31 2.97
CA ALA A 96 5.16 -17.94 2.84
C ALA A 96 6.27 -16.89 2.70
N ALA A 97 7.50 -17.24 3.05
CA ALA A 97 8.60 -16.31 2.93
C ALA A 97 8.90 -16.03 1.44
N GLY A 98 8.63 -14.81 0.99
CA GLY A 98 9.00 -14.36 -0.35
C GLY A 98 10.50 -14.31 -0.60
N VAL A 99 10.88 -14.32 -1.87
CA VAL A 99 12.27 -14.13 -2.31
C VAL A 99 12.72 -12.70 -2.02
N VAL A 100 13.95 -12.54 -1.52
CA VAL A 100 14.58 -11.22 -1.30
C VAL A 100 15.63 -10.99 -2.39
N SER A 101 15.22 -10.35 -3.47
CA SER A 101 16.08 -9.94 -4.61
C SER A 101 15.56 -8.64 -5.21
N ALA A 102 16.38 -7.96 -6.02
CA ALA A 102 16.01 -6.68 -6.64
C ALA A 102 14.73 -6.77 -7.50
N ASP A 103 14.52 -7.91 -8.16
CA ASP A 103 13.40 -8.11 -9.10
C ASP A 103 12.23 -8.91 -8.48
N SER A 104 12.23 -9.14 -7.16
CA SER A 104 11.17 -9.95 -6.52
C SER A 104 9.88 -9.15 -6.35
N THR A 105 8.76 -9.75 -6.76
CA THR A 105 7.40 -9.21 -6.53
C THR A 105 6.65 -9.99 -5.45
N ASP A 106 7.34 -10.82 -4.68
CA ASP A 106 6.73 -11.62 -3.62
C ASP A 106 6.40 -10.77 -2.39
N ALA A 107 5.32 -11.13 -1.71
CA ALA A 107 5.03 -10.56 -0.39
C ALA A 107 6.10 -11.00 0.63
N ILE A 108 6.56 -10.05 1.45
CA ILE A 108 7.47 -10.29 2.58
C ILE A 108 6.64 -10.49 3.86
N ASN A 109 7.01 -11.46 4.70
CA ASN A 109 6.35 -11.74 5.97
C ASN A 109 7.21 -11.31 7.18
N GLY A 110 6.63 -11.40 8.39
CA GLY A 110 7.28 -10.92 9.63
C GLY A 110 8.60 -11.61 9.99
N SER A 111 8.82 -12.87 9.59
CA SER A 111 10.09 -13.57 9.86
C SER A 111 11.26 -13.05 9.02
N ARG A 112 10.99 -12.30 7.94
CA ARG A 112 11.99 -11.62 7.11
C ARG A 112 12.23 -10.16 7.48
N CYS A 113 11.27 -9.49 8.13
CA CYS A 113 11.38 -8.09 8.54
C CYS A 113 12.14 -7.89 9.88
N ILE A 114 12.36 -8.98 10.64
CA ILE A 114 13.15 -8.95 11.88
C ILE A 114 14.65 -8.94 11.55
N ILE A 115 15.15 -7.77 11.13
CA ILE A 115 16.56 -7.43 11.33
C ILE A 115 16.58 -6.64 12.64
N PRO A 116 17.08 -7.20 13.76
CA PRO A 116 17.29 -6.39 14.94
C PRO A 116 18.27 -5.29 14.58
N MET A 117 17.81 -4.03 14.51
CA MET A 117 18.68 -2.87 14.69
C MET A 117 19.39 -3.09 16.02
N LYS A 118 20.65 -3.56 16.00
CA LYS A 118 21.40 -3.90 17.22
C LYS A 118 21.52 -2.66 18.10
N PRO A 119 20.87 -2.59 19.29
CA PRO A 119 21.01 -1.46 20.20
C PRO A 119 22.38 -1.44 20.91
N SER A 120 23.22 -2.46 20.68
CA SER A 120 24.38 -2.80 21.51
C SER A 120 25.65 -1.97 21.26
N LEU A 121 25.59 -0.87 20.52
CA LEU A 121 26.73 0.03 20.32
C LEU A 121 26.64 1.35 21.11
N ILE A 122 25.53 1.64 21.79
CA ILE A 122 25.33 2.95 22.44
C ILE A 122 26.01 3.09 23.82
N TRP A 123 26.33 1.99 24.50
CA TRP A 123 26.89 2.04 25.87
C TRP A 123 28.36 1.60 25.98
N ARG A 124 29.06 1.37 24.86
CA ARG A 124 30.43 0.84 24.87
C ARG A 124 31.50 1.87 24.46
N VAL A 125 31.26 3.16 24.70
CA VAL A 125 32.28 4.23 24.60
C VAL A 125 32.01 5.36 25.60
N ILE A 126 32.12 5.13 26.92
CA ILE A 126 32.76 6.07 27.86
C ILE A 126 33.44 5.23 28.97
N PRO A 127 34.70 4.81 28.80
CA PRO A 127 35.50 4.29 29.90
C PRO A 127 36.13 5.45 30.69
N SER A 128 35.93 5.46 32.00
CA SER A 128 36.95 5.83 33.00
C SER A 128 37.70 7.18 32.85
N MET A 129 37.03 8.33 33.01
CA MET A 129 37.73 9.64 33.19
C MET A 129 37.35 10.45 34.43
N TRP A 130 36.68 9.85 35.43
CA TRP A 130 36.53 10.49 36.74
C TRP A 130 36.78 9.47 37.85
N ALA A 131 38.02 9.01 37.94
CA ALA A 131 38.57 8.42 39.16
C ALA A 131 39.84 9.20 39.54
N THR A 132 39.71 9.95 40.64
CA THR A 132 40.76 10.55 41.51
C THR A 132 41.75 11.56 40.93
N SER A 133 41.59 12.83 41.34
CA SER A 133 42.32 13.43 42.48
C SER A 133 41.46 14.51 43.11
#